data_AF-A0A1W9I1K9-F1
#
_entry.id   AF-A0A1W9I1K9-F1
#
_cell.length_a   1.000
_cell.length_b   1.000
_cell.length_c   1.000
_cell.angle_alpha   90.00
_cell.angle_beta   90.00
_cell.angle_gamma   90.00
#
_symmetry.space_group_name_H-M   'P 1'
#
loop_
_entity.id
_entity.type
_entity.pdbx_description
1 polymer ?
#
loop_
_entity_poly.entity_id
_entity_poly.type
_entity_poly.pdbx_seq_one_letter_code
_entity_poly.pdbx_strand_id
1 'polypeptide(L)'
;MKILSNKLFYLILISVVIVHQNCGQVEFNANEGGNKILGCDPNDPLCVPPPQVSKPGVVTILLAMGDSDNMPNPTVDQVSAQVVAEAMVQFSSPVINPKVLVVLDNNNHGESPMDFKNLYQNLLRRYNPSYMNEPVGGLSASDIANYDVVWLVNPGYPMGSKQSHDTLLAFKGGVILSGDDMTRGSGFDNSDLTGLIHVNNGTSVTCGNNTYSIDNNKSSNYYNVALDDVTFASVGPNHLAFKYGNDIDLATPTSIASGSVEVLAWAKPSPAGCVDKRPVVVRYPKN
;
A
#
# COMPACT_ATOMS: atom_id res chain seq x y z
N MET A 1 -25.39 -66.17 -1.87
CA MET A 1 -25.84 -64.87 -1.33
C MET A 1 -24.73 -64.28 -0.46
N LYS A 2 -23.85 -63.47 -1.05
CA LYS A 2 -23.23 -62.27 -0.46
C LYS A 2 -22.26 -61.67 -1.46
N ILE A 3 -22.62 -60.47 -1.89
CA ILE A 3 -21.92 -59.57 -2.80
C ILE A 3 -20.87 -58.84 -1.96
N LEU A 4 -19.63 -58.74 -2.43
CA LEU A 4 -18.68 -57.71 -2.01
C LEU A 4 -17.91 -57.25 -3.25
N SER A 5 -18.37 -56.13 -3.83
CA SER A 5 -17.69 -55.43 -4.91
C SER A 5 -16.65 -54.49 -4.33
N ASN A 6 -15.38 -54.70 -4.67
CA ASN A 6 -14.30 -53.77 -4.41
C ASN A 6 -14.48 -52.53 -5.30
N LYS A 7 -15.08 -51.46 -4.76
CA LYS A 7 -14.95 -50.12 -5.32
C LYS A 7 -13.75 -49.44 -4.68
N LEU A 8 -12.63 -49.47 -5.41
CA LEU A 8 -11.44 -48.70 -5.11
C LEU A 8 -11.76 -47.22 -5.38
N PHE A 9 -12.01 -46.45 -4.32
CA PHE A 9 -12.13 -45.00 -4.38
C PHE A 9 -10.73 -44.40 -4.61
N TYR A 10 -10.50 -43.82 -5.78
CA TYR A 10 -9.37 -42.92 -6.02
C TYR A 10 -9.67 -41.58 -5.33
N LEU A 11 -9.16 -41.41 -4.11
CA LEU A 11 -8.96 -40.07 -3.54
C LEU A 11 -7.70 -39.48 -4.17
N ILE A 12 -7.88 -38.57 -5.12
CA ILE A 12 -6.79 -37.67 -5.54
C ILE A 12 -6.68 -36.61 -4.46
N LEU A 13 -5.76 -36.82 -3.51
CA LEU A 13 -5.26 -35.77 -2.63
C LEU A 13 -4.42 -34.84 -3.49
N ILE A 14 -5.02 -33.74 -3.93
CA ILE A 14 -4.26 -32.57 -4.39
C ILE A 14 -3.64 -31.97 -3.14
N SER A 15 -2.45 -32.44 -2.80
CA SER A 15 -1.58 -31.77 -1.85
C SER A 15 -1.25 -30.41 -2.45
N VAL A 16 -1.94 -29.36 -2.01
CA VAL A 16 -1.47 -27.99 -2.19
C VAL A 16 -0.15 -27.93 -1.44
N VAL A 17 0.94 -28.05 -2.17
CA VAL A 17 2.26 -27.71 -1.65
C VAL A 17 2.22 -26.21 -1.43
N ILE A 18 1.92 -25.82 -0.19
CA ILE A 18 2.24 -24.48 0.29
C ILE A 18 3.76 -24.46 0.31
N VAL A 19 4.36 -24.05 -0.81
CA VAL A 19 5.76 -23.66 -0.84
C VAL A 19 5.82 -22.46 0.09
N HIS A 20 6.22 -22.71 1.34
CA HIS A 20 6.80 -21.65 2.15
C HIS A 20 7.98 -21.17 1.32
N GLN A 21 7.79 -20.07 0.59
CA GLN A 21 8.89 -19.37 -0.05
C GLN A 21 9.83 -19.03 1.08
N ASN A 22 10.92 -19.79 1.17
CA ASN A 22 12.00 -19.55 2.09
C ASN A 22 12.67 -18.25 1.64
N CYS A 23 12.10 -17.12 2.05
CA CYS A 23 12.80 -15.85 2.16
C CYS A 23 13.94 -15.92 3.20
N GLY A 24 14.31 -17.12 3.69
CA GLY A 24 15.45 -17.37 4.57
C GLY A 24 16.82 -17.13 3.92
N GLN A 25 16.86 -16.66 2.68
CA GLN A 25 18.06 -16.17 1.99
C GLN A 25 17.96 -14.67 1.66
N VAL A 26 17.01 -13.94 2.26
CA VAL A 26 17.02 -12.49 2.14
C VAL A 26 18.14 -11.95 3.01
N GLU A 27 19.29 -11.69 2.39
CA GLU A 27 20.39 -11.01 3.07
C GLU A 27 19.99 -9.55 3.30
N PHE A 28 20.03 -9.17 4.57
CA PHE A 28 19.93 -7.78 4.98
C PHE A 28 21.22 -7.07 4.58
N ASN A 29 21.26 -6.50 3.38
CA ASN A 29 22.39 -5.67 3.01
C ASN A 29 22.30 -4.36 3.79
N ALA A 30 23.29 -4.11 4.63
CA ALA A 30 23.52 -2.79 5.19
C ALA A 30 24.07 -1.91 4.05
N ASN A 31 23.24 -1.03 3.50
CA ASN A 31 23.80 0.07 2.70
C ASN A 31 24.65 0.96 3.61
N GLU A 32 25.63 1.66 3.04
CA GLU A 32 26.47 2.68 3.69
C GLU A 32 25.57 3.68 4.46
N GLY A 33 25.36 3.43 5.76
CA GLY A 33 24.34 4.11 6.56
C GLY A 33 23.63 3.24 7.60
N GLY A 34 23.77 1.91 7.55
CA GLY A 34 23.35 1.01 8.64
C GLY A 34 21.92 0.48 8.57
N ASN A 35 21.14 0.84 7.55
CA ASN A 35 19.80 0.29 7.36
C ASN A 35 19.85 -1.06 6.64
N LYS A 36 19.30 -2.08 7.29
CA LYS A 36 19.14 -3.44 6.79
C LYS A 36 17.98 -3.49 5.80
N ILE A 37 18.26 -3.58 4.50
CA ILE A 37 17.23 -3.69 3.44
C ILE A 37 17.11 -5.15 3.01
N LEU A 38 15.88 -5.62 2.76
CA LEU A 38 15.65 -6.97 2.25
C LEU A 38 16.16 -7.03 0.78
N GLY A 39 17.32 -7.65 0.55
CA GLY A 39 17.93 -7.76 -0.76
C GLY A 39 17.63 -9.09 -1.47
N CYS A 40 17.31 -9.02 -2.75
CA CYS A 40 17.39 -10.15 -3.68
C CYS A 40 17.49 -9.68 -5.13
N ASP A 41 17.85 -10.59 -6.05
CA ASP A 41 17.90 -10.29 -7.48
C ASP A 41 16.47 -10.12 -8.03
N PRO A 42 16.08 -8.94 -8.55
CA PRO A 42 14.76 -8.73 -9.15
C PRO A 42 14.52 -9.55 -10.43
N ASN A 43 15.58 -10.14 -11.01
CA ASN A 43 15.47 -11.06 -12.14
C ASN A 43 15.24 -12.51 -11.69
N ASP A 44 15.34 -12.82 -10.39
CA ASP A 44 15.01 -14.14 -9.86
C ASP A 44 13.49 -14.24 -9.62
N PRO A 45 12.76 -15.05 -10.41
CA PRO A 45 11.31 -15.22 -10.25
C PRO A 45 10.93 -15.87 -8.91
N LEU A 46 11.88 -16.50 -8.20
CA LEU A 46 11.64 -17.04 -6.86
C LEU A 46 11.69 -15.95 -5.78
N CYS A 47 12.19 -14.76 -6.10
CA CYS A 47 12.25 -13.67 -5.12
C CYS A 47 11.02 -12.76 -5.11
N VAL A 48 10.26 -12.71 -6.20
CA VAL A 48 9.01 -11.93 -6.22
C VAL A 48 7.90 -12.76 -5.58
N PRO A 49 7.28 -12.30 -4.47
CA PRO A 49 6.22 -13.07 -3.85
C PRO A 49 5.01 -13.19 -4.77
N PRO A 50 4.25 -14.29 -4.69
CA PRO A 50 3.15 -14.55 -5.61
C PRO A 50 2.03 -13.50 -5.42
N PRO A 51 1.29 -13.19 -6.51
CA PRO A 51 0.06 -12.40 -6.44
C PRO A 51 -0.92 -12.90 -5.38
N GLN A 52 -1.54 -11.98 -4.66
CA GLN A 52 -2.60 -12.25 -3.67
C GLN A 52 -4.00 -11.98 -4.23
N VAL A 53 -4.10 -11.72 -5.53
CA VAL A 53 -5.35 -11.44 -6.25
C VAL A 53 -5.39 -12.16 -7.59
N SER A 54 -6.60 -12.47 -8.05
CA SER A 54 -6.83 -13.13 -9.35
C SER A 54 -7.18 -12.15 -10.47
N LYS A 55 -7.37 -10.86 -10.15
CA LYS A 55 -7.64 -9.79 -11.10
C LYS A 55 -7.02 -8.48 -10.61
N PRO A 56 -6.77 -7.50 -11.51
CA PRO A 56 -6.26 -6.20 -11.11
C PRO A 56 -7.17 -5.52 -10.10
N GLY A 57 -6.57 -4.78 -9.17
CA GLY A 57 -7.25 -4.07 -8.10
C GLY A 57 -6.71 -2.67 -7.93
N VAL A 58 -7.40 -1.88 -7.11
CA VAL A 58 -6.86 -0.64 -6.56
C VAL A 58 -6.54 -0.85 -5.09
N VAL A 59 -5.40 -0.32 -4.68
CA VAL A 59 -4.97 -0.26 -3.30
C VAL A 59 -4.72 1.19 -2.93
N THR A 60 -5.32 1.67 -1.85
CA THR A 60 -5.12 3.03 -1.34
C THR A 60 -4.44 2.97 0.02
N ILE A 61 -3.38 3.75 0.17
CA ILE A 61 -2.52 3.83 1.34
C ILE A 61 -2.56 5.26 1.87
N LEU A 62 -3.22 5.48 3.02
CA LEU A 62 -3.29 6.79 3.68
C LEU A 62 -2.10 7.01 4.63
N LEU A 63 -0.90 6.66 4.17
CA LEU A 63 0.34 6.79 4.92
C LEU A 63 1.42 7.35 3.99
N ALA A 64 2.18 8.32 4.47
CA ALA A 64 3.42 8.79 3.87
C ALA A 64 4.55 7.76 4.15
N MET A 65 4.62 6.72 3.32
CA MET A 65 5.55 5.59 3.51
C MET A 65 7.04 5.95 3.33
N GLY A 66 7.34 7.16 2.84
CA GLY A 66 8.68 7.61 2.51
C GLY A 66 9.27 8.66 3.45
N ASP A 67 8.46 9.18 4.38
CA ASP A 67 8.69 10.36 5.24
C ASP A 67 10.01 10.27 6.04
N SER A 68 11.08 10.66 5.37
CA SER A 68 12.44 10.67 5.89
C SER A 68 12.87 12.04 6.40
N ASP A 69 12.03 13.05 6.19
CA ASP A 69 12.23 14.39 6.76
C ASP A 69 12.08 14.37 8.29
N ASN A 70 11.49 13.30 8.84
CA ASN A 70 11.38 13.03 10.28
C ASN A 70 12.54 12.22 10.87
N MET A 71 13.68 12.12 10.17
CA MET A 71 14.91 11.54 10.74
C MET A 71 15.40 12.33 11.99
N PRO A 72 15.84 11.64 13.06
CA PRO A 72 16.25 10.23 13.12
C PRO A 72 15.13 9.23 13.46
N ASN A 73 13.87 9.67 13.59
CA ASN A 73 12.74 8.82 13.96
C ASN A 73 11.75 8.75 12.79
N PRO A 74 12.09 8.05 11.69
CA PRO A 74 11.18 7.94 10.56
C PRO A 74 9.85 7.37 11.04
N THR A 75 8.78 7.89 10.47
CA THR A 75 7.43 7.56 10.89
C THR A 75 7.18 6.04 10.76
N VAL A 76 7.76 5.37 9.77
CA VAL A 76 7.74 3.90 9.63
C VAL A 76 9.17 3.41 9.45
N ASP A 77 9.57 2.33 10.13
CA ASP A 77 10.90 1.76 9.89
C ASP A 77 11.01 1.20 8.46
N GLN A 78 12.20 1.29 7.89
CA GLN A 78 12.42 1.01 6.47
C GLN A 78 12.09 -0.44 6.07
N VAL A 79 12.26 -1.40 6.98
CA VAL A 79 11.93 -2.81 6.70
C VAL A 79 10.43 -2.98 6.61
N SER A 80 9.69 -2.50 7.62
CA SER A 80 8.22 -2.54 7.60
C SER A 80 7.66 -1.80 6.38
N ALA A 81 8.21 -0.62 6.07
CA ALA A 81 7.81 0.15 4.88
C ALA A 81 8.05 -0.64 3.58
N GLN A 82 9.17 -1.35 3.48
CA GLN A 82 9.51 -2.16 2.31
C GLN A 82 8.51 -3.31 2.15
N VAL A 83 8.28 -4.10 3.20
CA VAL A 83 7.41 -5.27 3.05
C VAL A 83 5.95 -4.88 2.84
N VAL A 84 5.49 -3.79 3.48
CA VAL A 84 4.18 -3.22 3.17
C VAL A 84 4.13 -2.86 1.69
N ALA A 85 5.11 -2.10 1.18
CA ALA A 85 5.11 -1.68 -0.22
C ALA A 85 5.09 -2.86 -1.20
N GLU A 86 5.88 -3.90 -0.93
CA GLU A 86 5.88 -5.13 -1.74
C GLU A 86 4.52 -5.86 -1.67
N ALA A 87 3.88 -5.91 -0.49
CA ALA A 87 2.56 -6.51 -0.35
C ALA A 87 1.49 -5.75 -1.15
N MET A 88 1.57 -4.42 -1.24
CA MET A 88 0.60 -3.62 -2.00
C MET A 88 0.62 -3.98 -3.49
N VAL A 89 1.79 -4.27 -4.06
CA VAL A 89 1.92 -4.76 -5.43
C VAL A 89 1.25 -6.12 -5.61
N GLN A 90 1.39 -7.03 -4.64
CA GLN A 90 0.72 -8.34 -4.68
C GLN A 90 -0.80 -8.24 -4.55
N PHE A 91 -1.30 -7.22 -3.85
CA PHE A 91 -2.73 -6.95 -3.72
C PHE A 91 -3.31 -6.18 -4.90
N SER A 92 -2.50 -5.55 -5.74
CA SER A 92 -2.98 -4.77 -6.89
C SER A 92 -2.96 -5.55 -8.21
N SER A 93 -2.08 -6.55 -8.37
CA SER A 93 -1.87 -7.23 -9.66
C SER A 93 -1.92 -8.76 -9.56
N PRO A 94 -2.60 -9.44 -10.50
CA PRO A 94 -2.54 -10.90 -10.65
C PRO A 94 -1.31 -11.38 -11.43
N VAL A 95 -0.48 -10.45 -11.95
CA VAL A 95 0.67 -10.78 -12.79
C VAL A 95 1.85 -11.15 -11.90
N ILE A 96 2.48 -12.30 -12.18
CA ILE A 96 3.74 -12.69 -11.55
C ILE A 96 4.84 -11.76 -12.07
N ASN A 97 5.59 -11.13 -11.18
CA ASN A 97 6.62 -10.12 -11.50
C ASN A 97 6.08 -8.98 -12.40
N PRO A 98 5.11 -8.18 -11.90
CA PRO A 98 4.49 -7.11 -12.66
C PRO A 98 5.48 -5.99 -12.99
N LYS A 99 5.34 -5.39 -14.17
CA LYS A 99 5.99 -4.12 -14.50
C LYS A 99 5.32 -3.00 -13.71
N VAL A 100 6.06 -2.41 -12.78
CA VAL A 100 5.57 -1.32 -11.92
C VAL A 100 6.08 0.03 -12.45
N LEU A 101 5.17 0.97 -12.65
CA LEU A 101 5.48 2.39 -12.84
C LEU A 101 5.15 3.14 -11.55
N VAL A 102 6.12 3.84 -10.98
CA VAL A 102 5.89 4.78 -9.88
C VAL A 102 5.83 6.20 -10.44
N VAL A 103 4.75 6.90 -10.15
CA VAL A 103 4.48 8.26 -10.64
C VAL A 103 4.49 9.21 -9.45
N LEU A 104 5.33 10.24 -9.49
CA LEU A 104 5.29 11.35 -8.55
C LEU A 104 4.23 12.36 -9.00
N ASP A 105 3.18 12.54 -8.21
CA ASP A 105 2.16 13.56 -8.45
C ASP A 105 2.79 14.97 -8.46
N ASN A 106 2.35 15.82 -9.38
CA ASN A 106 2.94 17.14 -9.59
C ASN A 106 2.47 18.19 -8.56
N ASN A 107 1.46 17.88 -7.75
CA ASN A 107 0.90 18.74 -6.72
C ASN A 107 1.51 18.42 -5.34
N ASN A 108 2.83 18.24 -5.31
CA ASN A 108 3.58 17.90 -4.10
C ASN A 108 3.75 19.06 -3.10
N HIS A 109 3.32 20.28 -3.43
CA HIS A 109 3.42 21.46 -2.54
C HIS A 109 4.81 21.77 -1.97
N GLY A 110 5.87 21.30 -2.65
CA GLY A 110 7.24 21.46 -2.17
C GLY A 110 7.62 20.52 -1.02
N GLU A 111 6.79 19.51 -0.75
CA GLU A 111 7.11 18.43 0.17
C GLU A 111 8.21 17.52 -0.38
N SER A 112 8.80 16.73 0.52
CA SER A 112 10.08 16.06 0.30
C SER A 112 10.07 15.17 -0.93
N PRO A 113 10.95 15.44 -1.92
CA PRO A 113 11.21 14.48 -2.99
C PRO A 113 11.86 13.19 -2.46
N MET A 114 12.37 13.19 -1.22
CA MET A 114 12.99 12.01 -0.61
C MET A 114 11.97 10.92 -0.33
N ASP A 115 10.72 11.28 -0.05
CA ASP A 115 9.67 10.31 0.27
C ASP A 115 9.33 9.45 -0.95
N PHE A 116 9.24 10.10 -2.11
CA PHE A 116 9.16 9.43 -3.39
C PHE A 116 10.41 8.57 -3.65
N LYS A 117 11.60 9.13 -3.44
CA LYS A 117 12.87 8.44 -3.66
C LYS A 117 12.99 7.16 -2.84
N ASN A 118 12.58 7.21 -1.58
CA ASN A 118 12.60 6.05 -0.70
C ASN A 118 11.70 4.95 -1.24
N LEU A 119 10.47 5.27 -1.65
CA LEU A 119 9.56 4.27 -2.21
C LEU A 119 10.17 3.57 -3.43
N TYR A 120 10.57 4.30 -4.47
CA TYR A 120 10.99 3.64 -5.72
C TYR A 120 12.41 3.04 -5.66
N GLN A 121 13.36 3.66 -4.93
CA GLN A 121 14.75 3.17 -4.87
C GLN A 121 14.99 2.12 -3.79
N ASN A 122 14.24 2.18 -2.69
CA ASN A 122 14.52 1.36 -1.52
C ASN A 122 13.43 0.34 -1.24
N LEU A 123 12.15 0.70 -1.40
CA LEU A 123 11.04 -0.16 -0.99
C LEU A 123 10.59 -1.13 -2.08
N LEU A 124 10.77 -0.78 -3.36
CA LEU A 124 10.34 -1.62 -4.49
C LEU A 124 11.50 -2.33 -5.21
N ARG A 125 12.65 -2.50 -4.56
CA ARG A 125 13.86 -3.09 -5.17
C ARG A 125 13.62 -4.43 -5.88
N ARG A 126 12.71 -5.28 -5.36
CA ARG A 126 12.40 -6.59 -5.97
C ARG A 126 11.64 -6.52 -7.29
N TYR A 127 10.95 -5.42 -7.56
CA TYR A 127 10.11 -5.24 -8.76
C TYR A 127 10.80 -4.43 -9.86
N ASN A 128 12.02 -3.92 -9.63
CA ASN A 128 12.77 -3.06 -10.55
C ASN A 128 11.87 -1.99 -11.24
N PRO A 129 11.21 -1.11 -10.46
CA PRO A 129 10.20 -0.21 -10.99
C PRO A 129 10.78 0.85 -11.94
N SER A 130 9.98 1.23 -12.93
CA SER A 130 10.19 2.50 -13.65
C SER A 130 9.68 3.66 -12.82
N TYR A 131 10.23 4.86 -13.05
CA TYR A 131 9.74 6.08 -12.41
C TYR A 131 9.46 7.18 -13.45
N MET A 132 8.50 8.04 -13.14
CA MET A 132 8.32 9.32 -13.83
C MET A 132 7.70 10.38 -12.91
N ASN A 133 7.89 11.64 -13.24
CA ASN A 133 7.05 12.71 -12.73
C ASN A 133 5.75 12.74 -13.54
N GLU A 134 4.63 13.02 -12.88
CA GLU A 134 3.37 13.26 -13.53
C GLU A 134 3.50 14.40 -14.57
N PRO A 135 3.09 14.20 -15.83
CA PRO A 135 3.15 15.23 -16.85
C PRO A 135 2.33 16.47 -16.47
N VAL A 136 2.70 17.62 -17.04
CA VAL A 136 1.87 18.83 -16.93
C VAL A 136 0.51 18.54 -17.58
N GLY A 137 -0.57 18.69 -16.80
CA GLY A 137 -1.94 18.34 -17.20
C GLY A 137 -2.39 16.94 -16.76
N GLY A 138 -1.47 16.08 -16.32
CA GLY A 138 -1.76 14.73 -15.82
C GLY A 138 -1.37 13.61 -16.80
N LEU A 139 -1.49 12.38 -16.32
CA LEU A 139 -1.22 11.15 -17.05
C LEU A 139 -2.20 10.98 -18.21
N SER A 140 -1.71 10.33 -19.25
CA SER A 140 -2.46 9.85 -20.40
C SER A 140 -2.41 8.32 -20.46
N ALA A 141 -3.30 7.71 -21.24
CA ALA A 141 -3.30 6.26 -21.43
C ALA A 141 -1.97 5.74 -22.01
N SER A 142 -1.29 6.53 -22.86
CA SER A 142 0.01 6.14 -23.44
C SER A 142 1.15 6.08 -22.42
N ASP A 143 1.09 6.89 -21.36
CA ASP A 143 2.13 6.91 -20.32
C ASP A 143 2.16 5.59 -19.55
N ILE A 144 1.00 4.94 -19.43
CA ILE A 144 0.80 3.77 -18.56
C ILE A 144 0.54 2.45 -19.31
N ALA A 145 0.41 2.48 -20.64
CA ALA A 145 -0.07 1.35 -21.44
C ALA A 145 0.77 0.06 -21.34
N ASN A 146 2.06 0.16 -21.00
CA ASN A 146 3.00 -0.96 -20.98
C ASN A 146 3.31 -1.51 -19.58
N TYR A 147 2.57 -1.04 -18.56
CA TYR A 147 2.76 -1.44 -17.17
C TYR A 147 1.63 -2.34 -16.70
N ASP A 148 1.92 -3.17 -15.70
CA ASP A 148 0.93 -4.02 -15.03
C ASP A 148 0.38 -3.33 -13.79
N VAL A 149 1.19 -2.46 -13.17
CA VAL A 149 0.83 -1.65 -12.00
C VAL A 149 1.28 -0.21 -12.18
N VAL A 150 0.41 0.73 -11.86
CA VAL A 150 0.75 2.14 -11.72
C VAL A 150 0.57 2.56 -10.27
N TRP A 151 1.63 3.04 -9.65
CA TRP A 151 1.65 3.55 -8.29
C TRP A 151 1.78 5.07 -8.32
N LEU A 152 0.69 5.79 -8.07
CA LEU A 152 0.72 7.25 -7.89
C LEU A 152 1.05 7.60 -6.44
N VAL A 153 2.11 8.39 -6.25
CA VAL A 153 2.56 8.89 -4.95
C VAL A 153 2.30 10.38 -4.91
N ASN A 154 1.48 10.81 -3.96
CA ASN A 154 1.26 12.22 -3.64
C ASN A 154 1.87 12.44 -2.26
N PRO A 155 3.09 13.00 -2.17
CA PRO A 155 3.62 13.39 -0.88
C PRO A 155 2.76 14.52 -0.29
N GLY A 156 2.43 15.53 -1.11
CA GLY A 156 1.58 16.66 -0.70
C GLY A 156 0.09 16.34 -0.64
N TYR A 157 -0.72 17.36 -0.91
CA TYR A 157 -2.18 17.27 -0.76
C TYR A 157 -2.92 18.29 -1.63
N PRO A 158 -4.12 18.00 -2.14
CA PRO A 158 -4.67 16.70 -2.54
C PRO A 158 -4.05 16.22 -3.88
N MET A 159 -4.55 15.10 -4.45
CA MET A 159 -4.19 14.66 -5.81
C MET A 159 -4.36 15.78 -6.84
N GLY A 160 -3.33 16.00 -7.68
CA GLY A 160 -3.20 17.19 -8.51
C GLY A 160 -4.10 17.23 -9.75
N SER A 161 -4.17 16.13 -10.51
CA SER A 161 -4.81 16.12 -11.84
C SER A 161 -6.04 15.23 -11.94
N LYS A 162 -7.16 15.82 -12.34
CA LYS A 162 -8.35 15.07 -12.77
C LYS A 162 -8.07 14.16 -13.98
N GLN A 163 -7.16 14.55 -14.88
CA GLN A 163 -6.83 13.70 -16.03
C GLN A 163 -6.11 12.42 -15.59
N SER A 164 -5.20 12.52 -14.62
CA SER A 164 -4.57 11.35 -14.01
C SER A 164 -5.58 10.47 -13.30
N HIS A 165 -6.50 11.08 -12.56
CA HIS A 165 -7.61 10.38 -11.93
C HIS A 165 -8.38 9.54 -12.95
N ASP A 166 -8.88 10.18 -14.00
CA ASP A 166 -9.70 9.52 -15.03
C ASP A 166 -8.90 8.44 -15.78
N THR A 167 -7.60 8.69 -16.02
CA THR A 167 -6.69 7.74 -16.67
C THR A 167 -6.43 6.51 -15.80
N LEU A 168 -6.15 6.70 -14.50
CA LEU A 168 -5.95 5.60 -13.55
C LEU A 168 -7.24 4.82 -13.32
N LEU A 169 -8.39 5.48 -13.29
CA LEU A 169 -9.69 4.83 -13.21
C LEU A 169 -9.92 3.93 -14.43
N ALA A 170 -9.62 4.41 -15.65
CA ALA A 170 -9.76 3.66 -16.90
C ALA A 170 -8.69 2.57 -17.12
N PHE A 171 -7.54 2.67 -16.46
CA PHE A 171 -6.42 1.72 -16.61
C PHE A 171 -6.84 0.28 -16.32
N LYS A 172 -6.35 -0.67 -17.12
CA LYS A 172 -6.71 -2.10 -16.98
C LYS A 172 -5.81 -2.88 -16.04
N GLY A 173 -4.64 -2.35 -15.69
CA GLY A 173 -3.76 -2.93 -14.68
C GLY A 173 -4.14 -2.51 -13.25
N GLY A 174 -3.29 -2.91 -12.31
CA GLY A 174 -3.42 -2.55 -10.90
C GLY A 174 -3.08 -1.09 -10.66
N VAL A 175 -3.78 -0.46 -9.71
CA VAL A 175 -3.49 0.91 -9.28
C VAL A 175 -3.12 0.89 -7.81
N ILE A 176 -2.08 1.64 -7.45
CA ILE A 176 -1.75 1.93 -6.06
C ILE A 176 -1.73 3.44 -5.89
N LEU A 177 -2.35 3.92 -4.82
CA LEU A 177 -2.40 5.33 -4.44
C LEU A 177 -1.76 5.46 -3.06
N SER A 178 -0.82 6.38 -2.87
CA SER A 178 -0.22 6.61 -1.56
C SER A 178 0.00 8.07 -1.25
N GLY A 179 -0.33 8.44 -0.01
CA GLY A 179 -0.24 9.77 0.59
C GLY A 179 -1.31 9.88 1.67
N ASP A 180 -1.03 10.56 2.78
CA ASP A 180 -1.94 10.72 3.91
C ASP A 180 -3.19 11.57 3.59
N ASP A 181 -3.12 12.39 2.55
CA ASP A 181 -4.22 13.23 2.05
C ASP A 181 -4.81 12.74 0.70
N MET A 182 -4.63 11.44 0.39
CA MET A 182 -5.04 10.87 -0.90
C MET A 182 -6.54 10.74 -1.11
N THR A 183 -7.40 10.91 -0.10
CA THR A 183 -8.87 10.76 -0.31
C THR A 183 -9.50 11.94 -1.04
N ARG A 184 -8.71 12.96 -1.35
CA ARG A 184 -9.15 14.22 -1.97
C ARG A 184 -8.54 14.39 -3.35
N GLY A 185 -9.28 15.04 -4.25
CA GLY A 185 -8.78 15.59 -5.51
C GLY A 185 -8.79 17.12 -5.50
N SER A 186 -7.89 17.74 -6.26
CA SER A 186 -7.84 19.19 -6.44
C SER A 186 -9.02 19.68 -7.30
N GLY A 187 -10.16 19.90 -6.66
CA GLY A 187 -11.40 20.33 -7.33
C GLY A 187 -12.23 19.21 -7.97
N PHE A 188 -11.98 17.95 -7.59
CA PHE A 188 -12.75 16.79 -8.04
C PHE A 188 -12.90 15.74 -6.92
N ASP A 189 -13.92 14.88 -7.04
CA ASP A 189 -14.12 13.73 -6.16
C ASP A 189 -13.15 12.61 -6.55
N ASN A 190 -12.46 12.05 -5.55
CA ASN A 190 -11.47 10.98 -5.71
C ASN A 190 -11.96 9.64 -5.12
N SER A 191 -13.22 9.58 -4.67
CA SER A 191 -13.75 8.44 -3.91
C SER A 191 -13.97 7.18 -4.75
N ASP A 192 -14.24 7.33 -6.05
CA ASP A 192 -14.36 6.24 -7.02
C ASP A 192 -13.01 5.59 -7.36
N LEU A 193 -11.92 6.37 -7.35
CA LEU A 193 -10.58 5.83 -7.50
C LEU A 193 -10.01 5.30 -6.18
N THR A 194 -10.16 6.03 -5.07
CA THR A 194 -9.57 5.62 -3.78
C THR A 194 -10.37 4.54 -3.04
N GLY A 195 -11.66 4.41 -3.33
CA GLY A 195 -12.59 3.59 -2.55
C GLY A 195 -12.95 4.19 -1.19
N LEU A 196 -12.65 5.48 -0.97
CA LEU A 196 -12.80 6.17 0.31
C LEU A 196 -13.54 7.49 0.13
N ILE A 197 -14.59 7.70 0.92
CA ILE A 197 -15.24 9.02 1.02
C ILE A 197 -14.49 9.84 2.06
N HIS A 198 -13.92 10.96 1.62
CA HIS A 198 -13.25 11.92 2.49
C HIS A 198 -14.23 12.56 3.48
N VAL A 199 -13.81 12.68 4.73
CA VAL A 199 -14.55 13.41 5.79
C VAL A 199 -13.76 14.65 6.23
N ASN A 200 -12.48 14.52 6.56
CA ASN A 200 -11.56 15.63 6.86
C ASN A 200 -10.08 15.17 6.85
N ASN A 201 -9.12 16.11 6.88
CA ASN A 201 -7.66 15.85 6.87
C ASN A 201 -7.15 15.00 8.05
N GLY A 202 -7.90 14.95 9.15
CA GLY A 202 -7.54 14.10 10.28
C GLY A 202 -6.35 14.57 11.12
N THR A 203 -5.95 15.85 11.05
CA THR A 203 -4.90 16.49 11.90
C THR A 203 -5.16 16.42 13.41
N SER A 204 -6.38 16.05 13.80
CA SER A 204 -6.73 15.78 15.18
C SER A 204 -7.73 14.63 15.29
N VAL A 205 -7.79 14.05 16.49
CA VAL A 205 -8.76 13.04 16.87
C VAL A 205 -9.41 13.40 18.19
N THR A 206 -10.72 13.27 18.27
CA THR A 206 -11.48 13.50 19.50
C THR A 206 -11.79 12.16 20.15
N CYS A 207 -11.38 11.99 21.41
CA CYS A 207 -11.65 10.80 22.20
C CYS A 207 -12.29 11.20 23.53
N GLY A 208 -13.57 10.89 23.70
CA GLY A 208 -14.38 11.44 24.78
C GLY A 208 -14.51 12.96 24.64
N ASN A 209 -14.11 13.70 25.69
CA ASN A 209 -14.17 15.17 25.71
C ASN A 209 -12.82 15.84 25.35
N ASN A 210 -11.81 15.06 24.96
CA ASN A 210 -10.48 15.57 24.67
C ASN A 210 -10.17 15.45 23.18
N THR A 211 -9.52 16.47 22.63
CA THR A 211 -9.01 16.47 21.25
C THR A 211 -7.49 16.42 21.28
N TYR A 212 -6.92 15.50 20.51
CA TYR A 212 -5.49 15.26 20.43
C TYR A 212 -5.03 15.57 19.01
N SER A 213 -4.02 16.42 18.87
CA SER A 213 -3.38 16.68 17.58
C SER A 213 -2.41 15.54 17.24
N ILE A 214 -2.50 15.02 16.02
CA ILE A 214 -1.54 14.09 15.40
C ILE A 214 -1.36 14.63 13.98
N ASP A 215 -0.27 15.37 13.76
CA ASP A 215 0.00 16.17 12.56
C ASP A 215 1.52 16.39 12.50
N ASN A 216 2.14 15.96 11.40
CA ASN A 216 3.53 16.16 11.02
C ASN A 216 4.54 15.91 12.15
N ASN A 217 4.29 14.87 12.97
CA ASN A 217 5.14 14.51 14.12
C ASN A 217 5.36 15.66 15.13
N LYS A 218 4.50 16.70 15.14
CA LYS A 218 4.64 17.90 15.99
C LYS A 218 4.23 17.66 17.45
N SER A 219 3.61 16.52 17.75
CA SER A 219 3.11 16.18 19.08
C SER A 219 3.63 14.82 19.55
N SER A 220 3.43 14.49 20.82
CA SER A 220 3.74 13.16 21.36
C SER A 220 2.67 12.10 21.02
N ASN A 221 1.57 12.49 20.38
CA ASN A 221 0.50 11.58 19.99
C ASN A 221 0.82 10.97 18.62
N TYR A 222 0.35 9.75 18.39
CA TYR A 222 0.61 8.98 17.18
C TYR A 222 -0.53 7.98 16.96
N TYR A 223 -0.61 7.41 15.77
CA TYR A 223 -1.38 6.21 15.50
C TYR A 223 -0.53 4.97 15.72
N ASN A 224 -1.12 3.93 16.28
CA ASN A 224 -0.59 2.57 16.18
C ASN A 224 -1.22 1.94 14.94
N VAL A 225 -0.43 1.70 13.92
CA VAL A 225 -0.84 0.96 12.73
C VAL A 225 -0.58 -0.51 13.00
N ALA A 226 -1.59 -1.34 12.74
CA ALA A 226 -1.49 -2.79 12.86
C ALA A 226 -1.87 -3.45 11.53
N LEU A 227 -1.00 -4.35 11.09
CA LEU A 227 -1.16 -5.24 9.96
C LEU A 227 -1.59 -6.60 10.50
N ASP A 228 -2.62 -7.18 9.90
CA ASP A 228 -3.10 -8.52 10.23
C ASP A 228 -2.09 -9.59 9.79
N ASP A 229 -1.76 -10.54 10.67
CA ASP A 229 -0.71 -11.54 10.44
C ASP A 229 -1.10 -12.59 9.39
N VAL A 230 -2.39 -12.78 9.13
CA VAL A 230 -2.88 -13.67 8.07
C VAL A 230 -2.75 -12.97 6.72
N THR A 231 -3.20 -11.73 6.63
CA THR A 231 -3.18 -10.90 5.41
C THR A 231 -1.74 -10.54 5.03
N PHE A 232 -0.90 -10.24 6.02
CA PHE A 232 0.48 -9.81 5.87
C PHE A 232 1.47 -10.85 6.37
N ALA A 233 1.19 -12.14 6.16
CA ALA A 233 2.02 -13.24 6.66
C ALA A 233 3.51 -13.14 6.24
N SER A 234 3.80 -12.51 5.10
CA SER A 234 5.15 -12.28 4.58
C SER A 234 5.92 -11.15 5.28
N VAL A 235 5.25 -10.27 6.02
CA VAL A 235 5.86 -9.15 6.76
C VAL A 235 6.65 -9.63 7.98
N GLY A 236 6.25 -10.76 8.57
CA GLY A 236 6.85 -11.30 9.78
C GLY A 236 6.44 -10.53 11.04
N PRO A 237 6.39 -11.19 12.20
CA PRO A 237 5.68 -10.69 13.39
C PRO A 237 6.23 -9.38 13.98
N ASN A 238 7.52 -9.09 13.76
CA ASN A 238 8.17 -7.89 14.28
C ASN A 238 7.84 -6.61 13.49
N HIS A 239 7.23 -6.75 12.32
CA HIS A 239 6.96 -5.65 11.38
C HIS A 239 5.45 -5.45 11.16
N LEU A 240 4.61 -6.19 11.88
CA LEU A 240 3.15 -6.11 11.80
C LEU A 240 2.57 -4.90 12.54
N ALA A 241 3.37 -4.15 13.30
CA ALA A 241 2.89 -2.96 13.96
C ALA A 241 3.97 -1.88 14.04
N PHE A 242 3.55 -0.64 13.79
CA PHE A 242 4.43 0.53 13.88
C PHE A 242 3.63 1.75 14.36
N LYS A 243 4.36 2.77 14.83
CA LYS A 243 3.76 4.06 15.21
C LYS A 243 3.70 4.94 13.97
N TYR A 244 2.74 5.84 13.86
CA TYR A 244 2.66 6.81 12.76
C TYR A 244 2.22 8.16 13.31
N GLY A 245 3.09 9.18 13.28
CA GLY A 245 2.85 10.47 13.90
C GLY A 245 2.46 11.60 12.95
N ASN A 246 2.22 11.30 11.66
CA ASN A 246 1.58 12.25 10.75
C ASN A 246 0.05 12.16 10.83
N ASP A 247 -0.65 13.13 10.25
CA ASP A 247 -2.08 13.03 10.04
C ASP A 247 -2.43 11.97 8.99
N ILE A 248 -3.70 11.58 8.99
CA ILE A 248 -4.26 10.53 8.14
C ILE A 248 -5.66 11.00 7.83
N ASP A 249 -6.02 11.15 6.56
CA ASP A 249 -7.39 11.46 6.17
C ASP A 249 -8.42 10.65 6.98
N LEU A 250 -9.35 11.35 7.65
CA LEU A 250 -10.54 10.70 8.14
C LEU A 250 -11.41 10.39 6.93
N ALA A 251 -11.60 9.11 6.66
CA ALA A 251 -12.41 8.66 5.54
C ALA A 251 -13.20 7.40 5.88
N THR A 252 -14.28 7.20 5.14
CA THR A 252 -15.13 6.00 5.26
C THR A 252 -15.04 5.17 3.99
N PRO A 253 -14.80 3.85 4.08
CA PRO A 253 -14.89 2.96 2.92
C PRO A 253 -16.25 3.09 2.25
N THR A 254 -16.25 3.23 0.94
CA THR A 254 -17.49 3.30 0.15
C THR A 254 -17.82 1.96 -0.49
N SER A 255 -19.06 1.80 -0.94
CA SER A 255 -19.40 0.80 -1.95
C SER A 255 -19.05 1.36 -3.32
N ILE A 256 -18.25 0.65 -4.08
CA ILE A 256 -17.92 1.02 -5.47
C ILE A 256 -18.57 0.05 -6.44
N ALA A 257 -18.66 0.44 -7.71
CA ALA A 257 -19.31 -0.38 -8.75
C ALA A 257 -18.68 -1.77 -8.94
N SER A 258 -17.42 -1.97 -8.52
CA SER A 258 -16.69 -3.22 -8.67
C SER A 258 -16.70 -4.15 -7.44
N GLY A 259 -17.33 -3.72 -6.34
CA GLY A 259 -17.46 -4.53 -5.12
C GLY A 259 -17.42 -3.71 -3.82
N SER A 260 -17.36 -4.41 -2.69
CA SER A 260 -17.09 -3.79 -1.40
C SER A 260 -15.60 -3.50 -1.24
N VAL A 261 -15.28 -2.30 -0.76
CA VAL A 261 -13.92 -1.96 -0.33
C VAL A 261 -13.56 -2.76 0.91
N GLU A 262 -12.43 -3.47 0.85
CA GLU A 262 -11.87 -4.23 1.96
C GLU A 262 -10.83 -3.38 2.68
N VAL A 263 -10.89 -3.31 4.01
CA VAL A 263 -9.87 -2.64 4.82
C VAL A 263 -8.82 -3.67 5.26
N LEU A 264 -7.60 -3.53 4.76
CA LEU A 264 -6.48 -4.43 5.07
C LEU A 264 -5.74 -4.03 6.35
N ALA A 265 -5.69 -2.73 6.65
CA ALA A 265 -5.02 -2.22 7.84
C ALA A 265 -5.76 -1.05 8.47
N TRP A 266 -5.66 -0.96 9.79
CA TRP A 266 -6.28 0.09 10.60
C TRP A 266 -5.22 0.83 11.41
N ALA A 267 -5.38 2.14 11.53
CA ALA A 267 -4.67 2.99 12.47
C ALA A 267 -5.54 3.28 13.70
N LYS A 268 -4.98 3.05 14.89
CA LYS A 268 -5.62 3.38 16.17
C LYS A 268 -4.85 4.51 16.88
N PRO A 269 -5.48 5.63 17.25
CA PRO A 269 -4.80 6.69 17.99
C PRO A 269 -4.25 6.20 19.34
N SER A 270 -3.08 6.72 19.73
CA SER A 270 -2.37 6.34 20.94
C SER A 270 -2.86 6.95 22.27
N PRO A 271 -3.65 8.04 22.33
CA PRO A 271 -4.23 8.45 23.61
C PRO A 271 -5.13 7.35 24.19
N ALA A 272 -4.90 7.00 25.47
CA ALA A 272 -5.67 5.96 26.14
C ALA A 272 -7.17 6.30 26.14
N GLY A 273 -8.00 5.36 25.71
CA GLY A 273 -9.46 5.54 25.62
C GLY A 273 -9.97 5.91 24.22
N CYS A 274 -9.11 6.15 23.23
CA CYS A 274 -9.54 6.23 21.84
C CYS A 274 -9.95 4.85 21.32
N VAL A 275 -11.23 4.70 20.94
CA VAL A 275 -11.76 3.47 20.32
C VAL A 275 -11.87 3.57 18.82
N ASP A 276 -11.95 4.79 18.29
CA ASP A 276 -12.06 5.03 16.85
C ASP A 276 -10.77 4.64 16.14
N LYS A 277 -10.95 4.06 14.96
CA LYS A 277 -9.88 3.60 14.08
C LYS A 277 -10.08 4.17 12.68
N ARG A 278 -8.98 4.41 11.98
CA ARG A 278 -8.99 4.90 10.60
C ARG A 278 -8.54 3.80 9.65
N PRO A 279 -9.21 3.58 8.52
CA PRO A 279 -8.67 2.70 7.49
C PRO A 279 -7.41 3.36 6.92
N VAL A 280 -6.29 2.63 6.87
CA VAL A 280 -5.03 3.18 6.31
C VAL A 280 -4.54 2.43 5.10
N VAL A 281 -4.95 1.18 4.95
CA VAL A 281 -4.78 0.43 3.72
C VAL A 281 -6.13 -0.16 3.37
N VAL A 282 -6.63 0.19 2.21
CA VAL A 282 -7.83 -0.43 1.65
C VAL A 282 -7.54 -1.00 0.27
N ARG A 283 -8.30 -2.00 -0.13
CA ARG A 283 -8.27 -2.50 -1.49
C ARG A 283 -9.65 -2.78 -2.03
N TYR A 284 -9.73 -2.85 -3.35
CA TYR A 284 -10.88 -3.40 -4.04
C TYR A 284 -10.48 -3.90 -5.43
N PRO A 285 -11.20 -4.87 -5.99
CA PRO A 285 -10.91 -5.32 -7.34
C PRO A 285 -11.39 -4.32 -8.39
N LYS A 286 -10.67 -4.16 -9.50
CA LYS A 286 -11.16 -3.43 -10.68
C LYS A 286 -12.16 -4.28 -11.47
N ASN A 287 -12.94 -3.59 -12.30
CA ASN A 287 -13.88 -4.17 -13.27
C ASN A 287 -13.25 -4.34 -14.65
#